data_AF-A0A0S8B0C0-F1
#
_entry.id   AF-A0A0S8B0C0-F1
#
_cell.length_a   1.000
_cell.length_b   1.000
_cell.length_c   1.000
_cell.angle_alpha   90.00
_cell.angle_beta   90.00
_cell.angle_gamma   90.00
#
_symmetry.space_group_name_H-M   'P 1'
#
loop_
_entity.id
_entity.type
_entity.pdbx_description
1 polymer ?
#
loop_
_entity_poly.entity_id
_entity_poly.type
_entity_poly.pdbx_seq_one_letter_code
_entity_poly.pdbx_strand_id
1 'polypeptide(L)'
;MPAPPLPRFSIRAIELFERPVVLRLPFRFGMVTLERAPQAFVRAHIRLADGAEAWGASAEMMVPKWFEKDPARSNAADIEALRMALRAARSAYLGGAV
;
A
#
# COMPACT_ATOMS: atom_id res chain seq x y z
N MET A 1 7.35 10.97 33.88
CA MET A 1 8.52 10.39 33.21
C MET A 1 8.53 10.85 31.76
N PRO A 2 9.68 11.15 31.15
CA PRO A 2 9.75 11.37 29.71
C PRO A 2 9.41 10.07 28.95
N ALA A 3 8.85 10.21 27.75
CA ALA A 3 8.61 9.09 26.86
C ALA A 3 9.94 8.43 26.42
N PRO A 4 9.97 7.11 26.20
CA PRO A 4 11.16 6.46 25.70
C PRO A 4 11.53 7.00 24.31
N PRO A 5 12.82 6.99 23.94
CA PRO A 5 13.25 7.39 22.60
C PRO A 5 12.57 6.51 21.55
N LEU A 6 12.12 7.13 20.46
CA LEU A 6 11.54 6.40 19.34
C LEU A 6 12.63 5.55 18.66
N PRO A 7 12.34 4.27 18.34
CA PRO A 7 13.32 3.41 17.69
C PRO A 7 13.68 3.97 16.31
N ARG A 8 14.98 4.11 16.06
CA ARG A 8 15.52 4.49 14.75
C ARG A 8 15.71 3.24 13.90
N PHE A 9 15.23 3.28 12.67
CA PHE A 9 15.44 2.24 11.69
C PHE A 9 15.64 2.83 10.29
N SER A 10 16.14 2.01 9.39
CA SER A 10 16.31 2.31 7.97
C SER A 10 15.55 1.28 7.14
N ILE A 11 14.90 1.73 6.08
CA ILE A 11 14.21 0.83 5.14
C ILE A 11 15.22 0.37 4.10
N ARG A 12 15.39 -0.94 3.98
CA ARG A 12 16.39 -1.57 3.10
C ARG A 12 15.79 -2.09 1.81
N ALA A 13 14.54 -2.55 1.86
CA ALA A 13 13.82 -2.99 0.69
C ALA A 13 12.32 -2.76 0.87
N ILE A 14 11.65 -2.51 -0.25
CA ILE A 14 10.20 -2.55 -0.38
C ILE A 14 9.89 -3.34 -1.65
N GLU A 15 9.16 -4.45 -1.49
CA GLU A 15 8.68 -5.31 -2.56
C GLU A 15 7.17 -5.12 -2.70
N LEU A 16 6.72 -4.91 -3.94
CA LEU A 16 5.31 -4.69 -4.26
C LEU A 16 4.82 -5.88 -5.10
N PHE A 17 3.75 -6.52 -4.64
CA PHE A 17 3.09 -7.62 -5.34
C PHE A 17 1.60 -7.30 -5.50
N GLU A 18 0.96 -7.97 -6.44
CA GLU A 18 -0.47 -7.83 -6.69
C GLU A 18 -1.09 -9.20 -6.96
N ARG A 19 -2.31 -9.41 -6.46
CA ARG A 19 -3.15 -10.55 -6.87
C ARG A 19 -4.55 -10.08 -7.26
N PRO A 20 -5.18 -10.68 -8.28
CA PRO A 20 -6.59 -10.45 -8.55
C PRO A 20 -7.45 -11.06 -7.43
N VAL A 21 -8.46 -10.34 -6.97
CA VAL A 21 -9.46 -10.85 -6.01
C VAL A 21 -10.86 -10.69 -6.60
N VAL A 22 -11.64 -11.77 -6.53
CA VAL A 22 -13.08 -11.77 -6.81
C VAL A 22 -13.79 -11.92 -5.48
N LEU A 23 -14.74 -11.02 -5.18
CA LEU A 23 -15.50 -11.08 -3.94
C LEU A 23 -16.53 -12.20 -4.02
N ARG A 24 -16.75 -12.89 -2.90
CA ARG A 24 -17.79 -13.94 -2.80
C ARG A 24 -19.19 -13.39 -3.03
N LEU A 25 -19.43 -12.14 -2.62
CA LEU A 25 -20.69 -11.41 -2.80
C LEU A 25 -20.37 -9.99 -3.28
N PRO A 26 -21.19 -9.39 -4.17
CA PRO A 26 -21.03 -7.99 -4.54
C PRO A 26 -21.10 -7.08 -3.30
N PHE A 27 -20.13 -6.18 -3.16
CA PHE A 27 -20.05 -5.24 -2.05
C PHE A 27 -20.32 -3.81 -2.55
N ARG A 28 -21.42 -3.20 -2.11
CA ARG A 28 -21.77 -1.83 -2.49
C ARG A 28 -21.27 -0.83 -1.45
N PHE A 29 -20.49 0.15 -1.88
CA PHE A 29 -20.09 1.29 -1.08
C PHE A 29 -20.22 2.57 -1.92
N GLY A 30 -20.90 3.58 -1.36
CA GLY A 30 -21.22 4.80 -2.09
C GLY A 30 -21.94 4.49 -3.42
N MET A 31 -21.35 4.93 -4.53
CA MET A 31 -21.90 4.81 -5.88
C MET A 31 -21.38 3.59 -6.67
N VAL A 32 -20.61 2.70 -6.05
CA VAL A 32 -20.00 1.55 -6.74
C VAL A 32 -20.43 0.25 -6.08
N THR A 33 -20.72 -0.75 -6.90
CA THR A 33 -20.80 -2.14 -6.48
C THR A 33 -19.54 -2.86 -6.94
N LEU A 34 -18.79 -3.42 -6.00
CA LEU A 34 -17.53 -4.10 -6.23
C LEU A 34 -17.72 -5.62 -6.25
N GLU A 35 -17.37 -6.22 -7.37
CA GLU A 35 -17.36 -7.67 -7.55
C GLU A 35 -15.93 -8.22 -7.63
N ARG A 36 -14.98 -7.39 -8.07
CA ARG A 36 -13.56 -7.71 -8.16
C ARG A 36 -12.73 -6.45 -7.96
N ALA A 37 -11.58 -6.61 -7.33
CA ALA A 37 -10.50 -5.62 -7.34
C ALA A 37 -9.18 -6.34 -7.07
N PRO A 38 -8.04 -5.82 -7.56
CA PRO A 38 -6.76 -6.39 -7.16
C PRO A 38 -6.45 -6.04 -5.70
N GLN A 39 -5.70 -6.92 -5.04
CA GLN A 39 -5.14 -6.67 -3.72
C GLN A 39 -3.64 -6.42 -3.86
N ALA A 40 -3.17 -5.32 -3.31
CA ALA A 40 -1.76 -5.03 -3.19
C ALA A 40 -1.19 -5.77 -1.97
N PHE A 41 0.00 -6.33 -2.12
CA PHE A 41 0.80 -6.91 -1.04
C PHE A 41 2.14 -6.18 -1.02
N VAL A 42 2.54 -5.73 0.16
CA VAL A 42 3.82 -5.06 0.37
C VAL A 42 4.64 -5.86 1.36
N ARG A 43 5.89 -6.15 1.02
CA ARG A 43 6.90 -6.60 1.97
C ARG A 43 7.93 -5.50 2.16
N ALA A 44 8.26 -5.19 3.40
CA ALA A 44 9.28 -4.19 3.73
C ALA A 44 10.35 -4.83 4.61
N HIS A 45 11.61 -4.52 4.30
CA HIS A 45 12.76 -4.93 5.09
C HIS A 45 13.29 -3.72 5.84
N ILE A 46 13.42 -3.82 7.17
CA ILE A 46 13.98 -2.76 7.99
C ILE A 46 15.25 -3.25 8.71
N ARG A 47 16.16 -2.30 8.97
CA ARG A 47 17.34 -2.50 9.82
C ARG A 47 17.35 -1.50 10.95
N LEU A 48 17.49 -2.00 12.18
CA LEU A 48 17.61 -1.21 13.41
C LEU A 48 19.05 -0.72 13.62
N ALA A 49 19.22 0.24 14.54
CA ALA A 49 20.52 0.83 14.84
C ALA A 49 21.54 -0.16 15.45
N ASP A 50 21.05 -1.19 16.14
CA ASP A 50 21.87 -2.29 16.69
C ASP A 50 22.26 -3.34 15.65
N GLY A 51 21.81 -3.18 14.39
CA GLY A 51 22.08 -4.08 13.29
C GLY A 51 21.05 -5.21 13.11
N ALA A 52 20.06 -5.33 13.99
CA ALA A 52 18.98 -6.30 13.80
C ALA A 52 18.15 -5.97 12.56
N GLU A 53 17.70 -7.01 11.85
CA GLU A 53 16.97 -6.91 10.60
C GLU A 53 15.69 -7.74 10.65
N ALA A 54 14.62 -7.23 10.04
CA ALA A 54 13.34 -7.92 10.01
C ALA A 54 12.53 -7.57 8.76
N TRP A 55 11.78 -8.57 8.28
CA TRP A 55 10.78 -8.40 7.23
C TRP A 55 9.38 -8.26 7.85
N GLY A 56 8.65 -7.24 7.41
CA GLY A 56 7.23 -7.07 7.65
C GLY A 56 6.42 -7.22 6.35
N ALA A 57 5.13 -7.50 6.49
CA ALA A 57 4.21 -7.57 5.36
C ALA A 57 2.88 -6.89 5.68
N SER A 58 2.25 -6.32 4.65
CA SER A 58 0.89 -5.77 4.69
C SER A 58 0.17 -6.05 3.39
N ALA A 59 -1.16 -6.08 3.41
CA ALA A 59 -1.98 -6.26 2.23
C ALA A 59 -3.27 -5.44 2.31
N GLU A 60 -3.65 -4.80 1.22
CA GLU A 60 -4.83 -3.93 1.14
C GLU A 60 -5.49 -4.04 -0.24
N MET A 61 -6.81 -3.96 -0.29
CA MET A 61 -7.56 -3.98 -1.54
C MET A 61 -7.44 -2.65 -2.28
N MET A 62 -7.15 -2.69 -3.58
CA MET A 62 -7.14 -1.49 -4.44
C MET A 62 -8.57 -1.19 -4.92
N VAL A 63 -9.36 -0.63 -4.01
CA VAL A 63 -10.79 -0.36 -4.24
C VAL A 63 -10.95 0.95 -5.05
N PRO A 64 -11.58 0.91 -6.25
CA PRO A 64 -11.88 2.13 -7.00
C PRO A 64 -12.88 2.98 -6.21
N LYS A 65 -12.86 4.31 -6.40
CA LYS A 65 -13.75 5.25 -5.69
C LYS A 65 -13.60 5.32 -4.16
N TRP A 66 -12.54 4.72 -3.60
CA TRP A 66 -12.24 4.85 -2.17
C TRP A 66 -11.73 6.25 -1.81
N PHE A 67 -10.77 6.76 -2.60
CA PHE A 67 -10.17 8.09 -2.43
C PHE A 67 -10.71 9.12 -3.42
N GLU A 68 -10.51 8.88 -4.72
CA GLU A 68 -11.01 9.72 -5.81
C GLU A 68 -12.44 9.32 -6.17
N LYS A 69 -13.40 10.24 -6.10
CA LYS A 69 -14.85 9.94 -6.22
C LYS A 69 -15.49 10.50 -7.48
N ASP A 70 -14.72 11.12 -8.37
CA ASP A 70 -15.25 11.63 -9.63
C ASP A 70 -15.93 10.52 -10.46
N PRO A 71 -17.24 10.64 -10.77
CA PRO A 71 -17.97 9.68 -11.61
C PRO A 71 -17.41 9.54 -13.02
N ALA A 72 -16.78 10.58 -13.57
CA ALA A 72 -16.27 10.58 -14.94
C ALA A 72 -15.01 9.71 -15.10
N ARG A 73 -14.32 9.39 -14.00
CA ARG A 73 -13.13 8.53 -14.01
C ARG A 73 -13.50 7.05 -14.05
N SER A 74 -12.76 6.26 -14.84
CA SER A 74 -12.94 4.82 -14.87
C SER A 74 -12.35 4.14 -13.62
N ASN A 75 -12.92 3.00 -13.22
CA ASN A 75 -12.37 2.20 -12.11
C ASN A 75 -10.93 1.73 -12.38
N ALA A 76 -10.59 1.46 -13.65
CA ALA A 76 -9.24 1.07 -14.04
C ALA A 76 -8.23 2.20 -13.83
N ALA A 77 -8.60 3.44 -14.14
CA ALA A 77 -7.76 4.61 -13.90
C ALA A 77 -7.52 4.85 -12.39
N ASP A 78 -8.54 4.62 -11.57
CA ASP A 78 -8.39 4.77 -10.11
C ASP A 78 -7.49 3.67 -9.52
N ILE A 79 -7.62 2.43 -9.97
CA ILE A 79 -6.72 1.34 -9.58
C ILE A 79 -5.28 1.65 -10.01
N GLU A 80 -5.06 2.18 -11.22
CA GLU A 80 -3.72 2.56 -11.64
C GLU A 80 -3.14 3.70 -10.79
N ALA A 81 -3.96 4.67 -10.37
CA ALA A 81 -3.54 5.70 -9.44
C ALA A 81 -3.07 5.12 -8.09
N LEU A 82 -3.73 4.08 -7.58
CA LEU A 82 -3.30 3.38 -6.37
C LEU A 82 -1.97 2.64 -6.58
N ARG A 83 -1.75 2.00 -7.74
CA ARG A 83 -0.45 1.41 -8.08
C ARG A 83 0.66 2.46 -8.15
N MET A 84 0.37 3.61 -8.76
CA MET A 84 1.31 4.73 -8.80
C MET A 84 1.65 5.24 -7.40
N ALA A 85 0.66 5.36 -6.51
CA ALA A 85 0.90 5.75 -5.12
C ALA A 85 1.84 4.78 -4.39
N LEU A 86 1.67 3.46 -4.57
CA LEU A 86 2.57 2.46 -3.99
C LEU A 86 3.99 2.56 -4.55
N ARG A 87 4.13 2.75 -5.87
CA ARG A 87 5.45 2.94 -6.53
C ARG A 87 6.13 4.22 -6.06
N ALA A 88 5.37 5.31 -5.91
CA ALA A 88 5.87 6.59 -5.41
C ALA A 88 6.35 6.48 -3.95
N ALA A 89 5.57 5.86 -3.08
CA ALA A 89 5.95 5.61 -1.69
C ALA A 89 7.23 4.76 -1.61
N ARG A 90 7.31 3.67 -2.39
CA ARG A 90 8.52 2.87 -2.51
C ARG A 90 9.74 3.72 -2.90
N SER A 91 9.59 4.55 -3.92
CA SER A 91 10.67 5.42 -4.40
C SER A 91 11.09 6.42 -3.33
N ALA A 92 10.15 7.04 -2.63
CA ALA A 92 10.44 8.02 -1.59
C ALA A 92 11.19 7.40 -0.40
N TYR A 93 10.73 6.24 0.08
CA TYR A 93 11.34 5.56 1.22
C TYR A 93 12.70 4.92 0.92
N LEU A 94 12.96 4.53 -0.34
CA LEU A 94 14.26 3.99 -0.75
C LEU A 94 15.23 5.05 -1.29
N GLY A 95 14.72 6.21 -1.72
CA GLY A 95 15.53 7.33 -2.20
C GLY A 95 16.00 8.28 -1.11
N GLY A 96 15.37 8.26 0.08
CA GLY A 96 15.65 9.15 1.21
C GLY A 96 16.84 8.74 2.09
N ALA A 97 17.92 8.23 1.51
CA ALA A 97 19.19 8.02 2.21
C ALA A 97 20.20 9.09 1.79
N VAL A 98 20.15 10.25 2.45
CA VAL A 98 21.30 11.17 2.61
C VAL A 98 21.49 11.40 4.10
#